data_AF-A0A259LL79-F1
#
_entry.id   AF-A0A259LL79-F1
#
_cell.length_a   1.000
_cell.length_b   1.000
_cell.length_c   1.000
_cell.angle_alpha   90.00
_cell.angle_beta   90.00
_cell.angle_gamma   90.00
#
_symmetry.space_group_name_H-M   'P 1'
#
loop_
_entity.id
_entity.type
_entity.pdbx_description
1 polymer ?
#
loop_
_entity_poly.entity_id
_entity_poly.type
_entity_poly.pdbx_seq_one_letter_code
_entity_poly.pdbx_strand_id
1 'polypeptide(L)'
;MAILSRVVGPKVGGTEHLAFDVINGRMTILDTAGRISDNEVSQLVASTGMSAKPWDADNAAEDQAAHLARQKRFTALSGGFWVAGFLYHIVETGMG
;
A
#
# COMPACT_ATOMS: atom_id res chain seq x y z
N MET A 1 1.08 6.10 15.50
CA MET A 1 2.37 5.38 15.54
C MET A 1 2.84 4.99 16.94
N ALA A 2 2.09 5.25 18.02
CA ALA A 2 2.52 4.88 19.38
C ALA A 2 2.56 3.37 19.65
N ILE A 3 1.68 2.58 19.01
CA ILE A 3 1.57 1.15 19.31
C ILE A 3 2.73 0.32 18.72
N LEU A 4 3.19 0.61 17.50
CA LEU A 4 4.37 -0.05 16.92
C LEU A 4 5.63 0.27 17.71
N SER A 5 5.85 1.54 18.07
CA SER A 5 6.95 1.95 18.93
C SER A 5 6.91 1.23 20.29
N ARG A 6 5.72 0.99 20.85
CA ARG A 6 5.57 0.30 22.14
C ARG A 6 5.85 -1.20 22.07
N VAL A 7 5.46 -1.88 20.99
CA VAL A 7 5.65 -3.33 20.86
C VAL A 7 7.00 -3.71 20.26
N VAL A 8 7.50 -2.94 19.29
CA VAL A 8 8.77 -3.20 18.60
C VAL A 8 9.94 -2.53 19.32
N GLY A 9 9.76 -1.31 19.83
CA GLY A 9 10.82 -0.51 20.47
C GLY A 9 11.60 -1.27 21.54
N PRO A 10 10.96 -1.91 22.53
CA PRO A 10 11.66 -2.68 23.56
C PRO A 10 12.48 -3.85 23.02
N LYS A 11 12.11 -4.41 21.86
CA LYS A 11 12.79 -5.56 21.25
C LYS A 11 14.00 -5.16 20.41
N VAL A 12 14.01 -3.94 19.89
CA VAL A 12 15.12 -3.40 19.10
C VAL A 12 16.08 -2.53 19.92
N GLY A 13 15.93 -2.49 21.25
CA GLY A 13 16.80 -1.72 22.16
C GLY A 13 16.30 -0.32 22.50
N GLY A 14 15.16 0.11 21.95
CA GLY A 14 14.57 1.42 22.19
C GLY A 14 13.85 1.96 20.95
N THR A 15 13.02 2.99 21.14
CA THR A 15 12.28 3.61 20.02
C THR A 15 13.16 4.46 19.12
N GLU A 16 14.33 4.88 19.61
CA GLU A 16 15.35 5.63 18.88
C GLU A 16 15.96 4.84 17.72
N HIS A 17 15.83 3.51 17.73
CA HIS A 17 16.28 2.64 16.64
C HIS A 17 15.18 2.40 15.59
N LEU A 18 14.03 3.08 15.70
CA LEU A 18 12.92 2.98 14.77
C LEU A 18 12.70 4.31 14.06
N ALA A 19 12.70 4.27 12.73
CA ALA A 19 12.26 5.38 11.89
C ALA A 19 10.93 5.04 11.22
N PHE A 20 10.02 6.02 11.17
CA PHE A 20 8.69 5.86 10.57
C PHE A 20 8.52 6.82 9.41
N ASP A 21 8.32 6.26 8.23
CA ASP A 21 7.88 6.98 7.04
C ASP A 21 6.37 6.77 6.89
N VAL A 22 5.61 7.68 7.51
CA VAL A 22 4.14 7.59 7.58
C VAL A 22 3.51 7.77 6.19
N ILE A 23 4.15 8.55 5.32
CA ILE A 23 3.64 8.83 3.96
C ILE A 23 3.67 7.54 3.15
N ASN A 24 4.77 6.77 3.24
CA ASN A 24 4.93 5.53 2.50
C ASN A 24 4.50 4.28 3.30
N GLY A 25 3.95 4.44 4.51
CA GLY A 25 3.53 3.33 5.36
C GLY A 25 4.67 2.40 5.75
N ARG A 26 5.90 2.91 5.86
CA ARG A 26 7.11 2.11 6.10
C ARG A 26 7.70 2.36 7.48
N MET A 27 8.13 1.29 8.14
CA MET A 27 8.93 1.33 9.37
C MET A 27 10.32 0.77 9.07
N THR A 28 11.36 1.49 9.46
CA THR A 28 12.76 1.09 9.29
C THR A 28 13.38 0.85 10.66
N ILE A 29 14.02 -0.30 10.82
CA ILE A 29 14.83 -0.64 12.00
C ILE A 29 16.27 -0.27 11.66
N LEU A 30 16.88 0.61 12.45
CA LEU A 30 18.24 1.12 12.21
C LEU A 30 19.29 0.06 12.59
N ASP A 31 20.46 0.08 11.95
CA ASP A 31 21.55 -0.90 12.19
C ASP A 31 22.10 -0.88 13.63
N THR A 32 21.85 0.21 14.35
CA THR A 32 22.16 0.36 15.78
C THR A 32 21.25 -0.45 16.70
N ALA A 33 20.17 -1.03 16.17
CA ALA A 33 19.20 -1.83 16.91
C ALA A 33 19.80 -3.13 17.45
N GLY A 34 19.18 -3.65 18.51
CA GLY A 34 19.33 -5.04 18.91
C GLY A 34 18.92 -6.00 17.78
N ARG A 35 19.65 -7.12 17.63
CA ARG A 35 19.33 -8.11 16.60
C ARG A 35 17.94 -8.69 16.81
N ILE A 36 17.07 -8.48 15.83
CA ILE A 36 15.73 -9.06 15.74
C ILE A 36 15.56 -9.68 14.35
N SER A 37 14.85 -10.81 14.26
CA SER A 37 14.54 -11.43 12.97
C SER A 37 13.28 -10.83 12.34
N ASP A 38 13.20 -10.81 11.02
CA ASP A 38 12.03 -10.29 10.28
C ASP A 38 10.72 -10.98 10.70
N ASN A 39 10.77 -12.30 10.95
CA ASN A 39 9.61 -13.06 11.44
C ASN A 39 9.16 -12.56 12.82
N GLU A 40 10.09 -12.28 13.71
CA GLU A 40 9.78 -11.74 15.04
C GLU A 40 9.16 -10.34 14.93
N VAL A 41 9.67 -9.49 14.04
CA VAL A 41 9.07 -8.18 13.73
C VAL A 41 7.64 -8.34 13.22
N SER A 42 7.41 -9.22 12.24
CA SER A 42 6.07 -9.48 11.69
C SER A 42 5.09 -9.99 12.75
N GLN A 43 5.53 -10.85 13.67
CA GLN A 43 4.69 -11.34 14.78
C GLN A 43 4.34 -10.23 15.78
N LEU A 44 5.31 -9.37 16.13
CA LEU A 44 5.06 -8.21 17.00
C LEU A 44 4.05 -7.26 16.37
N VAL A 45 4.16 -7.01 15.07
CA VAL A 45 3.17 -6.22 14.33
C VAL A 45 1.79 -6.92 14.33
N ALA A 46 1.74 -8.22 14.06
CA ALA A 46 0.51 -9.01 14.07
C ALA A 46 -0.22 -8.97 15.41
N SER A 47 0.51 -8.94 16.53
CA SER A 47 -0.06 -8.84 17.88
C SER A 47 -0.90 -7.57 18.11
N THR A 48 -0.74 -6.56 17.25
CA THR A 48 -1.49 -5.30 17.31
C THR A 48 -2.69 -5.26 16.35
N GLY A 49 -2.99 -6.36 15.66
CA GLY A 49 -4.02 -6.43 14.62
C GLY A 49 -3.60 -5.84 13.27
N MET A 50 -2.32 -5.45 13.12
CA MET A 50 -1.74 -4.98 11.86
C MET A 50 -1.05 -6.11 11.10
N SER A 51 -0.69 -5.87 9.84
CA SER A 51 0.14 -6.78 9.05
C SER A 51 1.34 -6.03 8.51
N ALA A 52 2.51 -6.68 8.48
CA ALA A 52 3.74 -6.15 7.91
C ALA A 52 4.43 -7.23 7.07
N LYS A 53 4.95 -6.81 5.92
CA LYS A 53 5.85 -7.60 5.08
C LYS A 53 7.26 -7.00 5.15
N PRO A 54 8.32 -7.83 5.08
CA PRO A 54 9.68 -7.34 4.88
C PRO A 54 9.71 -6.38 3.69
N TRP A 55 10.47 -5.30 3.81
CA TRP A 55 10.63 -4.36 2.71
C TRP A 55 11.44 -5.04 1.61
N ASP A 56 10.84 -5.12 0.42
CA ASP A 56 11.49 -5.62 -0.78
C ASP A 56 11.29 -4.58 -1.88
N ALA A 57 12.42 -4.05 -2.38
CA ALA A 57 12.42 -2.94 -3.31
C ALA A 57 11.83 -3.31 -4.68
N ASP A 58 11.88 -4.58 -5.07
CA ASP A 58 11.37 -5.07 -6.34
C ASP A 58 9.84 -5.30 -6.27
N ASN A 59 9.35 -5.89 -5.18
CA ASN A 59 7.91 -6.20 -5.01
C ASN A 59 7.03 -4.96 -4.75
N ALA A 60 7.59 -3.87 -4.22
CA ALA A 60 6.81 -2.67 -3.90
C ALA A 60 6.29 -1.93 -5.15
N ALA A 61 7.05 -1.97 -6.24
CA ALA A 61 6.67 -1.37 -7.52
C ALA A 61 5.58 -2.19 -8.24
N GLU A 62 5.66 -3.52 -8.17
CA GLU A 62 4.72 -4.43 -8.84
C GLU A 62 3.30 -4.37 -8.25
N ASP A 63 3.17 -4.37 -6.91
CA ASP A 63 1.87 -4.23 -6.24
C ASP A 63 1.17 -2.90 -6.61
N GLN A 64 1.95 -1.82 -6.68
CA GLN A 64 1.45 -0.49 -7.04
C GLN A 64 1.04 -0.43 -8.51
N ALA A 65 1.83 -1.04 -9.41
CA ALA A 65 1.53 -1.15 -10.83
C ALA A 65 0.25 -1.97 -11.08
N ALA A 66 0.06 -3.09 -10.38
CA ALA A 66 -1.15 -3.92 -10.50
C ALA A 66 -2.41 -3.18 -10.04
N HIS A 67 -2.34 -2.42 -8.94
CA HIS A 67 -3.43 -1.59 -8.46
C HIS A 67 -3.79 -0.46 -9.45
N LEU A 68 -2.77 0.24 -9.98
CA LEU A 68 -2.95 1.27 -11.00
C LEU A 68 -3.54 0.71 -12.29
N ALA A 69 -3.08 -0.46 -12.74
CA ALA A 69 -3.59 -1.12 -13.95
C ALA A 69 -5.06 -1.53 -13.81
N ARG A 70 -5.50 -1.93 -12.61
CA ARG A 70 -6.93 -2.22 -12.36
C ARG A 70 -7.79 -0.96 -12.40
N GLN A 71 -7.35 0.14 -11.79
CA GLN A 71 -8.08 1.42 -11.84
C GLN A 71 -8.19 1.96 -13.26
N LYS A 72 -7.09 1.94 -14.04
CA LYS A 72 -7.08 2.39 -15.45
C LYS A 72 -8.10 1.65 -16.31
N ARG A 73 -8.27 0.34 -16.10
CA ARG A 73 -9.24 -0.48 -16.84
C ARG A 73 -10.68 -0.04 -16.59
N PHE A 74 -11.05 0.20 -15.33
CA PHE A 74 -12.41 0.66 -14.99
C PHE A 74 -12.70 2.06 -15.52
N THR A 75 -11.75 2.98 -15.45
CA THR A 75 -11.89 4.32 -16.04
C THR A 75 -12.07 4.26 -17.55
N ALA A 76 -11.27 3.45 -18.24
CA ALA A 76 -11.38 3.27 -19.69
C ALA A 76 -12.74 2.67 -20.10
N LEU A 77 -13.20 1.63 -19.38
CA LEU A 77 -14.52 1.03 -19.64
C LEU A 77 -15.66 2.03 -19.41
N SER A 78 -15.62 2.80 -18.33
CA SER A 78 -16.63 3.83 -18.05
C SER A 78 -16.66 4.92 -19.12
N GLY A 79 -15.49 5.41 -19.55
CA GLY A 79 -15.40 6.37 -20.65
C GLY A 79 -15.92 5.79 -21.97
N GLY A 80 -15.65 4.51 -22.24
CA GLY A 80 -16.18 3.80 -23.41
C GLY A 80 -17.71 3.72 -23.42
N PHE A 81 -18.33 3.36 -22.29
CA PHE A 81 -19.79 3.35 -22.16
C PHE A 81 -20.40 4.74 -22.37
N TRP A 82 -19.74 5.78 -21.85
CA TRP A 82 -20.19 7.16 -22.05
C TRP A 82 -20.18 7.53 -23.54
N VAL A 83 -19.05 7.33 -24.23
CA VAL A 83 -18.94 7.61 -25.69
C VAL A 83 -19.96 6.82 -26.50
N ALA A 84 -20.15 5.54 -26.18
CA ALA A 84 -21.15 4.70 -26.86
C ALA A 84 -22.57 5.24 -26.66
N GLY A 85 -22.92 5.69 -25.45
CA GLY A 85 -24.20 6.32 -25.16
C GLY A 85 -24.43 7.62 -25.95
N PHE A 86 -23.41 8.47 -26.07
CA PHE A 86 -23.49 9.69 -26.89
C PHE A 86 -23.69 9.38 -28.37
N LEU A 87 -22.95 8.40 -28.92
CA LEU A 87 -23.10 7.98 -30.31
C LEU A 87 -24.51 7.45 -30.58
N TYR A 88 -25.04 6.62 -29.68
CA TYR A 88 -26.41 6.13 -29.77
C TYR A 88 -27.41 7.29 -29.81
N HIS A 89 -27.30 8.25 -28.88
CA HIS A 89 -28.22 9.37 -28.80
C HIS A 89 -28.14 10.31 -30.03
N ILE A 90 -26.95 10.50 -30.61
CA ILE A 90 -26.77 11.28 -31.85
C ILE A 90 -27.45 10.59 -33.05
N VAL A 91 -27.31 9.27 -33.18
CA VAL A 91 -27.94 8.52 -34.27
C VAL A 91 -29.47 8.49 -34.12
N GLU A 92 -29.96 8.27 -32.90
CA GLU A 92 -31.40 8.21 -32.61
C GLU A 92 -32.07 9.58 -32.78
N THR A 93 -31.43 10.65 -32.28
CA THR A 93 -31.99 12.02 -32.35
C THR A 93 -31.76 12.68 -33.71
N GLY A 94 -30.75 12.23 -34.47
CA GLY A 94 -30.46 12.71 -35.84
C GLY A 94 -31.33 12.06 -36.92
N MET A 95 -32.16 11.07 -36.58
CA MET A 95 -33.17 10.45 -37.44
C MET A 95 -34.60 10.95 -37.12
N GLY A 96 -34.73 12.23 -36.75
CA GLY A 96 -36.00 12.95 -36.61
C GLY A 96 -36.21 13.98 -37.70
#